data_AF-A0AAW5EID7-F1
#
_entry.id   AF-A0AAW5EID7-F1
#
_cell.length_a   1.000
_cell.length_b   1.000
_cell.length_c   1.000
_cell.angle_alpha   90.00
_cell.angle_beta   90.00
_cell.angle_gamma   90.00
#
_symmetry.space_group_name_H-M   'P 1'
#
loop_
_entity.id
_entity.type
_entity.pdbx_description
1 polymer ?
#
loop_
_entity_poly.entity_id
_entity_poly.type
_entity_poly.pdbx_seq_one_letter_code
_entity_poly.pdbx_strand_id
1 'polypeptide(L)'
;DEYIKHNLYNKEQSFVIGDRDTDMILASNLGVRGLKYSENLTWKEIEEEILNSFRTASISRITKETNIHVKVCLNGGKIAINTGVPFFDHMLEQIAVHGGIGLEISCKGDLEIDEHHSVEDVASALGSAIKQALGDKIGITRYGFVLPMDECLASCAIDFCNRPHLVYKAKFKKEKLGELSTEMIEHFFYSLSYSM
;
A
#
# COMPACT_ATOMS: atom_id res chain seq x y z
N ASP A 1 -1.61 35.25 9.98
CA ASP A 1 -1.64 33.82 9.64
C ASP A 1 -3.07 33.38 9.39
N GLU A 2 -3.55 33.57 8.15
CA GLU A 2 -4.93 33.24 7.77
C GLU A 2 -5.19 31.72 7.76
N TYR A 3 -4.15 30.93 7.57
CA TYR A 3 -4.21 29.47 7.49
C TYR A 3 -4.73 28.84 8.79
N ILE A 4 -4.15 29.24 9.93
CA ILE A 4 -4.58 28.77 11.26
C ILE A 4 -5.92 29.39 11.65
N LYS A 5 -6.12 30.69 11.40
CA LYS A 5 -7.35 31.41 11.76
C LYS A 5 -8.60 30.85 11.07
N HIS A 6 -8.46 30.37 9.83
CA HIS A 6 -9.57 29.80 9.07
C HIS A 6 -9.62 28.26 9.13
N ASN A 7 -8.81 27.60 9.98
CA ASN A 7 -8.74 26.13 10.10
C ASN A 7 -8.55 25.42 8.74
N LEU A 8 -7.66 25.94 7.88
CA LEU A 8 -7.44 25.39 6.54
C LEU A 8 -6.47 24.19 6.51
N TYR A 9 -6.22 23.56 7.67
CA TYR A 9 -5.33 22.41 7.81
C TYR A 9 -6.09 21.16 8.25
N ASN A 10 -5.62 19.99 7.80
CA ASN A 10 -6.18 18.72 8.23
C ASN A 10 -5.74 18.41 9.66
N LYS A 11 -6.64 18.58 10.62
CA LYS A 11 -6.37 18.36 12.05
C LYS A 11 -6.03 16.90 12.38
N GLU A 12 -6.56 15.95 11.62
CA GLU A 12 -6.31 14.52 11.81
C GLU A 12 -4.91 14.11 11.34
N GLN A 13 -4.31 14.89 10.43
CA GLN A 13 -2.98 14.64 9.86
C GLN A 13 -1.96 15.74 10.21
N SER A 14 -2.28 16.58 11.19
CA SER A 14 -1.39 17.61 11.70
C SER A 14 -0.97 17.26 13.13
N PHE A 15 0.27 17.60 13.47
CA PHE A 15 0.87 17.25 14.76
C PHE A 15 1.66 18.43 15.31
N VAL A 16 1.69 18.57 16.64
CA VAL A 16 2.70 19.37 17.33
C VAL A 16 3.64 18.42 18.04
N ILE A 17 4.94 18.54 17.75
CA ILE A 17 5.98 17.70 18.34
C ILE A 17 6.86 18.59 19.21
N GLY A 18 7.14 18.17 20.44
CA GLY A 18 7.98 18.95 21.36
C GLY A 18 8.29 18.20 22.64
N ASP A 19 9.15 18.78 23.47
CA ASP A 19 9.62 18.19 24.73
C ASP A 19 9.02 18.89 25.98
N ARG A 20 8.25 19.98 25.78
CA ARG A 20 7.70 20.80 26.88
C ARG A 20 6.19 20.68 26.98
N ASP A 21 5.66 20.96 28.17
CA ASP A 21 4.21 21.04 28.39
C ASP A 21 3.55 22.16 27.57
N THR A 22 4.29 23.23 27.27
CA THR A 22 3.83 24.33 26.42
C THR A 22 3.51 23.87 24.98
N ASP A 23 4.22 22.86 24.48
CA ASP A 23 3.98 22.30 23.14
C ASP A 23 2.66 21.53 23.12
N MET A 24 2.36 20.81 24.20
CA MET A 24 1.08 20.09 24.34
C MET A 24 -0.10 21.05 24.53
N ILE A 25 0.12 22.18 25.20
CA ILE A 25 -0.87 23.27 25.27
C ILE A 25 -1.13 23.83 23.87
N LEU A 26 -0.09 24.06 23.07
CA LEU A 26 -0.25 24.51 21.68
C LEU A 26 -1.03 23.48 20.84
N ALA A 27 -0.71 22.18 20.97
CA ALA A 27 -1.43 21.10 20.29
C ALA A 27 -2.94 21.14 20.61
N SER A 28 -3.27 21.26 21.90
CA SER A 28 -4.65 21.36 22.39
C SER A 28 -5.36 22.61 21.85
N ASN A 29 -4.69 23.76 21.85
CA ASN A 29 -5.24 25.02 21.32
C ASN A 29 -5.53 24.96 19.81
N LEU A 30 -4.72 24.22 19.05
CA LEU A 30 -4.94 23.99 17.62
C LEU A 30 -5.99 22.87 17.38
N GLY A 31 -6.24 22.02 18.37
CA GLY A 31 -7.09 20.84 18.25
C GLY A 31 -6.44 19.75 17.39
N VAL A 32 -5.12 19.60 17.50
CA VAL A 32 -4.32 18.58 16.81
C VAL A 32 -3.67 17.64 17.81
N ARG A 33 -3.16 16.50 17.33
CA ARG A 33 -2.46 15.55 18.19
C ARG A 33 -1.10 16.11 18.60
N GLY A 34 -0.82 16.07 19.90
CA GLY A 34 0.48 16.43 20.47
C GLY A 34 1.33 15.18 20.71
N LEU A 35 2.58 15.19 20.27
CA LEU A 35 3.55 14.12 20.49
C LEU A 35 4.68 14.65 21.36
N LYS A 36 4.63 14.30 22.66
CA LYS A 36 5.61 14.78 23.64
C LYS A 36 6.82 13.85 23.69
N TYR A 37 7.94 14.32 23.18
CA TYR A 37 9.21 13.62 23.27
C TYR A 37 9.57 13.34 24.74
N SER A 38 9.93 12.08 25.01
CA SER A 38 10.39 11.63 26.34
C SER A 38 11.22 10.35 26.21
N GLU A 39 11.75 9.85 27.32
CA GLU A 39 12.43 8.53 27.35
C GLU A 39 11.51 7.37 26.92
N ASN A 40 10.18 7.53 27.06
CA ASN A 40 9.18 6.54 26.67
C ASN A 40 8.54 6.82 25.29
N LEU A 41 8.90 7.94 24.66
CA LEU A 41 8.45 8.32 23.31
C LEU A 41 9.58 9.09 22.61
N THR A 42 10.51 8.32 22.09
CA THR A 42 11.71 8.78 21.41
C THR A 42 11.40 9.33 20.01
N TRP A 43 12.36 10.02 19.40
CA TRP A 43 12.21 10.51 18.02
C TRP A 43 11.89 9.40 17.02
N LYS A 44 12.47 8.22 17.21
CA LYS A 44 12.22 7.06 16.35
C LYS A 44 10.76 6.60 16.45
N GLU A 45 10.21 6.54 17.66
CA GLU A 45 8.81 6.13 17.87
C GLU A 45 7.84 7.19 17.33
N ILE A 46 8.17 8.48 17.48
CA ILE A 46 7.40 9.58 16.89
C ILE A 46 7.41 9.50 15.35
N GLU A 47 8.59 9.28 14.76
CA GLU A 47 8.74 9.11 13.31
C GLU A 47 7.91 7.92 12.83
N GLU A 48 8.05 6.75 13.45
CA GLU A 48 7.28 5.56 13.10
C GLU A 48 5.77 5.79 13.25
N GLU A 49 5.32 6.45 14.31
CA GLU A 49 3.91 6.76 14.52
C GLU A 49 3.34 7.65 13.41
N ILE A 50 4.03 8.75 13.08
CA ILE A 50 3.61 9.69 12.03
C ILE A 50 3.60 8.99 10.68
N LEU A 51 4.71 8.31 10.31
CA LEU A 51 4.84 7.69 9.00
C LEU A 51 3.82 6.57 8.78
N ASN A 52 3.52 5.77 9.82
CA ASN A 52 2.50 4.71 9.74
C ASN A 52 1.06 5.26 9.69
N SER A 53 0.83 6.47 10.20
CA SER A 53 -0.50 7.12 10.17
C SER A 53 -0.84 7.79 8.83
N PHE A 54 0.15 8.00 7.96
CA PHE A 54 0.01 8.75 6.73
C PHE A 54 0.11 7.84 5.50
N ARG A 55 -0.65 8.14 4.43
CA ARG A 55 -0.73 7.33 3.19
C ARG A 55 -0.94 5.84 3.50
N THR A 56 -1.85 5.58 4.43
CA THR A 56 -2.29 4.26 4.84
C THR A 56 -3.76 4.08 4.47
N ALA A 57 -4.09 2.92 3.92
CA ALA A 57 -5.47 2.55 3.62
C ALA A 57 -5.71 1.07 3.91
N SER A 58 -6.96 0.72 4.15
CA SER A 58 -7.37 -0.65 4.39
C SER A 58 -8.67 -0.96 3.65
N ILE A 59 -8.71 -2.10 2.98
CA ILE A 59 -9.85 -2.58 2.21
C ILE A 59 -10.19 -3.97 2.70
N SER A 60 -11.45 -4.15 3.08
CA SER A 60 -12.03 -5.46 3.34
C SER A 60 -13.08 -5.73 2.29
N ARG A 61 -13.02 -6.90 1.64
CA ARG A 61 -13.96 -7.32 0.60
C ARG A 61 -14.35 -8.77 0.83
N ILE A 62 -15.64 -9.04 0.77
CA ILE A 62 -16.20 -10.39 0.95
C ILE A 62 -17.12 -10.67 -0.22
N THR A 63 -16.88 -11.76 -0.93
CA THR A 63 -17.75 -12.31 -1.96
C THR A 63 -18.11 -13.76 -1.61
N LYS A 64 -18.67 -14.51 -2.55
CA LYS A 64 -18.93 -15.94 -2.36
C LYS A 64 -17.65 -16.76 -2.50
N GLU A 65 -16.73 -16.27 -3.32
CA GLU A 65 -15.48 -16.90 -3.72
C GLU A 65 -14.35 -16.56 -2.74
N THR A 66 -14.27 -15.30 -2.27
CA THR A 66 -13.14 -14.83 -1.45
C THR A 66 -13.54 -13.97 -0.25
N ASN A 67 -12.71 -14.01 0.79
CA ASN A 67 -12.74 -13.08 1.92
C ASN A 67 -11.35 -12.48 2.11
N ILE A 68 -11.24 -11.17 1.86
CA ILE A 68 -9.98 -10.47 1.71
C ILE A 68 -9.91 -9.27 2.64
N HIS A 69 -8.77 -9.13 3.29
CA HIS A 69 -8.35 -7.92 3.96
C HIS A 69 -6.98 -7.50 3.43
N VAL A 70 -6.88 -6.27 2.93
CA VAL A 70 -5.64 -5.65 2.49
C VAL A 70 -5.43 -4.35 3.24
N LYS A 71 -4.24 -4.15 3.81
CA LYS A 71 -3.79 -2.88 4.37
C LYS A 71 -2.45 -2.51 3.75
N VAL A 72 -2.37 -1.28 3.25
CA VAL A 72 -1.18 -0.71 2.62
C VAL A 72 -0.77 0.53 3.40
N CYS A 73 0.53 0.68 3.65
CA CYS A 73 1.16 1.93 4.08
C CYS A 73 2.28 2.29 3.10
N LEU A 74 2.11 3.37 2.34
CA LEU A 74 3.06 3.75 1.29
C LEU A 74 4.36 4.36 1.84
N ASN A 75 4.46 4.60 3.14
CA ASN A 75 5.64 5.12 3.82
C ASN A 75 6.44 4.01 4.53
N GLY A 76 6.19 2.74 4.22
CA GLY A 76 6.82 1.58 4.85
C GLY A 76 5.95 0.94 5.92
N GLY A 77 6.53 0.02 6.69
CA GLY A 77 5.84 -0.65 7.80
C GLY A 77 5.90 -2.18 7.70
N LYS A 78 4.98 -2.84 8.40
CA LYS A 78 4.94 -4.30 8.52
C LYS A 78 4.56 -4.95 7.18
N ILE A 79 5.22 -6.07 6.88
CA ILE A 79 4.88 -6.96 5.77
C ILE A 79 4.36 -8.27 6.36
N ALA A 80 3.12 -8.64 6.02
CA ALA A 80 2.50 -9.88 6.46
C ALA A 80 1.49 -10.35 5.41
N ILE A 81 1.84 -11.39 4.65
CA ILE A 81 1.09 -11.79 3.47
C ILE A 81 0.69 -13.26 3.63
N ASN A 82 -0.59 -13.53 3.43
CA ASN A 82 -1.14 -14.87 3.41
C ASN A 82 -2.33 -14.91 2.46
N THR A 83 -2.11 -15.36 1.23
CA THR A 83 -3.16 -15.57 0.23
C THR A 83 -3.57 -17.03 0.10
N GLY A 84 -2.78 -17.94 0.67
CA GLY A 84 -2.91 -19.38 0.46
C GLY A 84 -2.19 -19.90 -0.79
N VAL A 85 -1.59 -19.02 -1.60
CA VAL A 85 -0.81 -19.37 -2.79
C VAL A 85 0.66 -18.95 -2.58
N PRO A 86 1.57 -19.87 -2.17
CA PRO A 86 2.90 -19.49 -1.69
C PRO A 86 3.76 -18.70 -2.67
N PHE A 87 3.69 -19.01 -3.97
CA PHE A 87 4.45 -18.25 -4.98
C PHE A 87 3.90 -16.83 -5.17
N PHE A 88 2.58 -16.67 -5.06
CA PHE A 88 1.94 -15.35 -5.12
C PHE A 88 2.27 -14.51 -3.88
N ASP A 89 2.25 -15.12 -2.70
CA ASP A 89 2.69 -14.49 -1.45
C ASP A 89 4.12 -13.95 -1.60
N HIS A 90 5.03 -14.77 -2.12
CA HIS A 90 6.41 -14.36 -2.38
C HIS A 90 6.51 -13.17 -3.34
N MET A 91 5.71 -13.15 -4.43
CA MET A 91 5.71 -12.02 -5.37
C MET A 91 5.18 -10.72 -4.74
N LEU A 92 4.14 -10.80 -3.91
CA LEU A 92 3.60 -9.65 -3.19
C LEU A 92 4.60 -9.13 -2.13
N GLU A 93 5.35 -10.02 -1.48
CA GLU A 93 6.44 -9.63 -0.57
C GLU A 93 7.53 -8.87 -1.32
N GLN A 94 7.90 -9.29 -2.53
CA GLN A 94 8.87 -8.56 -3.36
C GLN A 94 8.37 -7.15 -3.71
N ILE A 95 7.08 -6.99 -4.03
CA ILE A 95 6.48 -5.66 -4.25
C ILE A 95 6.60 -4.80 -3.00
N ALA A 96 6.32 -5.35 -1.81
CA ALA A 96 6.40 -4.62 -0.56
C ALA A 96 7.85 -4.21 -0.20
N VAL A 97 8.78 -5.16 -0.28
CA VAL A 97 10.21 -4.95 0.04
C VAL A 97 10.85 -3.95 -0.90
N HIS A 98 10.72 -4.14 -2.21
CA HIS A 98 11.37 -3.27 -3.19
C HIS A 98 10.62 -1.96 -3.44
N GLY A 99 9.32 -1.93 -3.15
CA GLY A 99 8.54 -0.69 -3.13
C GLY A 99 8.77 0.15 -1.87
N GLY A 100 9.37 -0.41 -0.82
CA GLY A 100 9.54 0.26 0.47
C GLY A 100 8.19 0.55 1.16
N ILE A 101 7.21 -0.33 1.00
CA ILE A 101 5.85 -0.16 1.52
C ILE A 101 5.50 -1.23 2.57
N GLY A 102 4.68 -0.85 3.54
CA GLY A 102 4.02 -1.80 4.44
C GLY A 102 2.85 -2.46 3.70
N LEU A 103 2.76 -3.79 3.78
CA LEU A 103 1.75 -4.58 3.08
C LEU A 103 1.27 -5.74 3.95
N GLU A 104 0.04 -5.63 4.45
CA GLU A 104 -0.63 -6.71 5.18
C GLU A 104 -1.78 -7.24 4.31
N ILE A 105 -1.72 -8.51 3.92
CA ILE A 105 -2.73 -9.17 3.08
C ILE A 105 -3.16 -10.47 3.77
N SER A 106 -4.47 -10.64 3.95
CA SER A 106 -5.09 -11.90 4.33
C SER A 106 -6.18 -12.21 3.33
N CYS A 107 -6.06 -13.33 2.62
CA CYS A 107 -7.09 -13.84 1.72
C CYS A 107 -7.44 -15.28 2.09
N LYS A 108 -8.74 -15.56 2.16
CA LYS A 108 -9.30 -16.91 2.17
C LYS A 108 -10.17 -17.03 0.92
N GLY A 109 -9.67 -17.76 -0.08
CA GLY A 109 -10.40 -18.04 -1.32
C GLY A 109 -10.70 -19.53 -1.49
N ASP A 110 -11.41 -19.83 -2.57
CA ASP A 110 -11.84 -21.15 -3.04
C ASP A 110 -10.74 -21.89 -3.83
N LEU A 111 -9.57 -22.05 -3.21
CA LEU A 111 -8.39 -22.67 -3.83
C LEU A 111 -8.59 -24.14 -4.24
N GLU A 112 -9.66 -24.79 -3.79
CA GLU A 112 -10.09 -26.10 -4.28
C GLU A 112 -10.58 -26.09 -5.74
N ILE A 113 -10.98 -24.92 -6.26
CA ILE A 113 -11.32 -24.72 -7.67
C ILE A 113 -10.04 -24.41 -8.43
N ASP A 114 -9.46 -23.23 -8.19
CA ASP A 114 -8.15 -22.77 -8.65
C ASP A 114 -7.74 -21.47 -7.90
N GLU A 115 -6.59 -20.90 -8.26
CA GLU A 115 -6.10 -19.65 -7.67
C GLU A 115 -6.72 -18.37 -8.25
N HIS A 116 -7.55 -18.47 -9.30
CA HIS A 116 -7.95 -17.35 -10.14
C HIS A 116 -8.63 -16.24 -9.33
N HIS A 117 -9.69 -16.58 -8.61
CA HIS A 117 -10.46 -15.62 -7.83
C HIS A 117 -9.61 -14.97 -6.74
N SER A 118 -8.75 -15.75 -6.08
CA SER A 118 -7.85 -15.24 -5.04
C SER A 118 -6.88 -14.19 -5.59
N VAL A 119 -6.25 -14.47 -6.73
CA VAL A 119 -5.30 -13.52 -7.35
C VAL A 119 -6.01 -12.27 -7.86
N GLU A 120 -7.13 -12.42 -8.56
CA GLU A 120 -7.90 -11.29 -9.11
C GLU A 120 -8.43 -10.36 -8.01
N ASP A 121 -9.04 -10.94 -6.97
CA ASP A 121 -9.70 -10.17 -5.93
C ASP A 121 -8.67 -9.52 -4.99
N VAL A 122 -7.53 -10.18 -4.73
CA VAL A 122 -6.40 -9.56 -4.00
C VAL A 122 -5.86 -8.38 -4.81
N ALA A 123 -5.66 -8.53 -6.13
CA ALA A 123 -5.20 -7.44 -6.99
C ALA A 123 -6.15 -6.23 -6.96
N SER A 124 -7.45 -6.49 -7.02
CA SER A 124 -8.49 -5.45 -6.99
C SER A 124 -8.55 -4.72 -5.65
N ALA A 125 -8.49 -5.47 -4.54
CA ALA A 125 -8.45 -4.90 -3.19
C ALA A 125 -7.17 -4.10 -2.96
N LEU A 126 -6.02 -4.60 -3.44
CA LEU A 126 -4.73 -3.92 -3.37
C LEU A 126 -4.72 -2.63 -4.17
N GLY A 127 -5.21 -2.63 -5.41
CA GLY A 127 -5.30 -1.42 -6.24
C GLY A 127 -6.16 -0.35 -5.59
N SER A 128 -7.31 -0.76 -5.02
CA SER A 128 -8.20 0.13 -4.28
C SER A 128 -7.54 0.72 -3.02
N ALA A 129 -6.77 -0.10 -2.28
CA ALA A 129 -6.02 0.36 -1.11
C ALA A 129 -4.92 1.36 -1.51
N ILE A 130 -4.14 1.07 -2.55
CA ILE A 130 -3.10 1.99 -3.06
C ILE A 130 -3.72 3.31 -3.50
N LYS A 131 -4.85 3.28 -4.22
CA LYS A 131 -5.57 4.49 -4.64
C LYS A 131 -5.97 5.37 -3.48
N GLN A 132 -6.57 4.77 -2.44
CA GLN A 132 -6.96 5.51 -1.24
C GLN A 132 -5.74 6.05 -0.49
N ALA A 133 -4.69 5.25 -0.36
CA ALA A 133 -3.44 5.65 0.27
C ALA A 133 -2.70 6.78 -0.48
N LEU A 134 -2.87 6.87 -1.81
CA LEU A 134 -2.30 7.95 -2.63
C LEU A 134 -3.03 9.29 -2.48
N GLY A 135 -4.30 9.30 -2.05
CA GLY A 135 -5.07 10.52 -1.85
C GLY A 135 -5.20 11.38 -3.11
N ASP A 136 -4.92 12.68 -2.97
CA ASP A 136 -5.03 13.68 -4.05
C ASP A 136 -3.85 13.65 -5.05
N LYS A 137 -2.83 12.82 -4.79
CA LYS A 137 -1.63 12.65 -5.62
C LYS A 137 -0.81 13.94 -5.79
N ILE A 138 -0.99 14.93 -4.92
CA ILE A 138 -0.21 16.18 -4.95
C ILE A 138 1.18 15.92 -4.35
N GLY A 139 2.23 16.39 -5.03
CA GLY A 139 3.60 16.31 -4.53
C GLY A 139 4.28 14.94 -4.62
N ILE A 140 3.68 13.96 -5.30
CA ILE A 140 4.29 12.63 -5.49
C ILE A 140 5.20 12.58 -6.73
N THR A 141 6.20 11.70 -6.70
CA THR A 141 6.89 11.27 -7.92
C THR A 141 5.94 10.41 -8.76
N ARG A 142 5.46 10.98 -9.88
CA ARG A 142 4.39 10.40 -10.70
C ARG A 142 4.83 9.23 -11.59
N TYR A 143 6.12 9.14 -11.90
CA TYR A 143 6.71 8.16 -12.82
C TYR A 143 7.75 7.29 -12.10
N GLY A 144 7.74 5.97 -12.33
CA GLY A 144 8.70 4.99 -11.77
C GLY A 144 9.31 4.08 -12.85
N PHE A 145 10.41 3.38 -12.55
CA PHE A 145 11.12 2.57 -13.55
C PHE A 145 11.92 1.34 -13.01
N VAL A 146 12.03 0.36 -13.93
CA VAL A 146 12.93 -0.82 -14.15
C VAL A 146 13.67 -1.51 -12.99
N LEU A 147 13.59 -2.86 -12.98
CA LEU A 147 14.36 -3.77 -12.11
C LEU A 147 14.97 -4.95 -12.91
N PRO A 148 16.30 -5.17 -12.91
CA PRO A 148 16.94 -6.37 -13.46
C PRO A 148 17.03 -7.52 -12.43
N MET A 149 16.94 -8.78 -12.88
CA MET A 149 17.21 -9.97 -12.06
C MET A 149 17.86 -11.06 -12.91
N ASP A 150 19.11 -11.43 -12.59
CA ASP A 150 19.93 -12.39 -13.35
C ASP A 150 19.93 -12.12 -14.87
N GLU A 151 19.60 -13.11 -15.71
CA GLU A 151 19.47 -12.94 -17.16
C GLU A 151 18.18 -12.22 -17.60
N CYS A 152 17.26 -11.96 -16.68
CA CYS A 152 15.97 -11.35 -16.95
C CYS A 152 16.00 -9.82 -16.73
N LEU A 153 15.51 -9.07 -17.72
CA LEU A 153 15.28 -7.63 -17.59
C LEU A 153 13.77 -7.36 -17.61
N ALA A 154 13.23 -6.92 -16.49
CA ALA A 154 11.84 -6.48 -16.38
C ALA A 154 11.77 -4.95 -16.31
N SER A 155 10.86 -4.37 -17.09
CA SER A 155 10.62 -2.93 -17.10
C SER A 155 9.15 -2.67 -16.81
N CYS A 156 8.88 -1.85 -15.79
CA CYS A 156 7.55 -1.35 -15.47
C CYS A 156 7.58 0.17 -15.52
N ALA A 157 6.67 0.78 -16.28
CA ALA A 157 6.47 2.22 -16.33
C ALA A 157 5.07 2.52 -15.79
N ILE A 158 5.00 3.38 -14.78
CA ILE A 158 3.75 3.70 -14.06
C ILE A 158 3.45 5.19 -14.24
N ASP A 159 2.17 5.51 -14.50
CA ASP A 159 1.64 6.88 -14.49
C ASP A 159 0.38 6.96 -13.62
N PHE A 160 0.47 7.61 -12.46
CA PHE A 160 -0.68 7.86 -11.59
C PHE A 160 -1.60 8.97 -12.12
N CYS A 161 -2.36 8.68 -13.19
CA CYS A 161 -3.14 9.67 -13.94
C CYS A 161 -4.68 9.53 -13.89
N ASN A 162 -5.21 8.63 -13.06
CA ASN A 162 -6.65 8.31 -12.96
C ASN A 162 -7.29 7.81 -14.28
N ARG A 163 -6.48 7.30 -15.21
CA ARG A 163 -6.95 6.61 -16.41
C ARG A 163 -6.40 5.19 -16.39
N PRO A 164 -7.22 4.19 -16.02
CA PRO A 164 -6.76 2.81 -15.93
C PRO A 164 -6.37 2.30 -17.31
N HIS A 165 -5.16 1.74 -17.40
CA HIS A 165 -4.65 1.14 -18.63
C HIS A 165 -3.50 0.20 -18.30
N LEU A 166 -3.43 -0.93 -19.02
CA LEU A 166 -2.31 -1.87 -18.95
C LEU A 166 -1.82 -2.18 -20.36
N VAL A 167 -0.50 -2.11 -20.55
CA VAL A 167 0.19 -2.70 -21.70
C VAL A 167 1.10 -3.79 -21.17
N TYR A 168 0.71 -5.04 -21.36
CA TYR A 168 1.47 -6.19 -20.89
C TYR A 168 2.31 -6.79 -22.03
N LYS A 169 3.61 -6.97 -21.78
CA LYS A 169 4.58 -7.51 -22.77
C LYS A 169 5.57 -8.44 -22.08
N ALA A 170 5.07 -9.55 -21.53
CA ALA A 170 5.90 -10.63 -21.04
C ALA A 170 5.49 -11.96 -21.66
N LYS A 171 6.42 -12.90 -21.73
CA LYS A 171 6.18 -14.26 -22.21
C LYS A 171 6.76 -15.23 -21.19
N PHE A 172 5.93 -16.16 -20.73
CA PHE A 172 6.37 -17.26 -19.87
C PHE A 172 6.48 -18.54 -20.68
N LYS A 173 7.50 -19.35 -20.39
CA LYS A 173 7.71 -20.65 -21.02
C LYS A 173 6.98 -21.78 -20.30
N LYS A 174 6.72 -21.59 -19.01
CA LYS A 174 6.00 -22.54 -18.16
C LYS A 174 4.56 -22.10 -18.03
N GLU A 175 3.65 -23.05 -17.92
CA GLU A 175 2.24 -22.77 -17.67
C GLU A 175 2.00 -22.35 -16.21
N LYS A 176 2.72 -22.96 -15.25
CA LYS A 176 2.60 -22.67 -13.81
C LYS A 176 3.95 -22.44 -13.12
N LEU A 177 3.93 -21.67 -12.03
CA LEU A 177 5.04 -21.40 -11.11
C LEU A 177 4.60 -21.79 -9.68
N GLY A 178 4.92 -23.02 -9.28
CA GLY A 178 4.25 -23.63 -8.13
C GLY A 178 2.78 -23.82 -8.46
N GLU A 179 1.89 -23.34 -7.58
CA GLU A 179 0.44 -23.38 -7.80
C GLU A 179 -0.09 -22.21 -8.64
N LEU A 180 0.71 -21.15 -8.87
CA LEU A 180 0.28 -19.97 -9.62
C LEU A 180 0.36 -20.20 -11.14
N SER A 181 -0.75 -20.11 -11.86
CA SER A 181 -0.79 -20.05 -13.31
C SER A 181 -0.16 -18.76 -13.83
N THR A 182 0.66 -18.88 -14.87
CA THR A 182 1.38 -17.74 -15.46
C THR A 182 0.45 -16.78 -16.19
N GLU A 183 -0.75 -17.22 -16.60
CA GLU A 183 -1.79 -16.34 -17.14
C GLU A 183 -2.32 -15.36 -16.08
N MET A 184 -2.30 -15.77 -14.80
CA MET A 184 -2.76 -14.93 -13.70
C MET A 184 -1.83 -13.76 -13.42
N ILE A 185 -0.60 -13.77 -13.94
CA ILE A 185 0.33 -12.66 -13.77
C ILE A 185 -0.15 -11.44 -14.56
N GLU A 186 -0.60 -11.63 -15.81
CA GLU A 186 -1.19 -10.52 -16.60
C GLU A 186 -2.50 -10.05 -15.98
N HIS A 187 -3.37 -11.00 -15.58
CA HIS A 187 -4.63 -10.69 -14.92
C HIS A 187 -4.44 -9.91 -13.61
N PHE A 188 -3.43 -10.25 -12.79
CA PHE A 188 -3.08 -9.52 -11.58
C PHE A 188 -2.79 -8.05 -11.89
N PHE A 189 -1.88 -7.77 -12.84
CA PHE A 189 -1.53 -6.40 -13.19
C PHE A 189 -2.72 -5.66 -13.82
N TYR A 190 -3.57 -6.35 -14.56
CA TYR A 190 -4.78 -5.78 -15.14
C TYR A 190 -5.72 -5.32 -14.02
N SER A 191 -6.12 -6.22 -13.12
CA SER A 191 -7.03 -5.92 -12.02
C SER A 191 -6.48 -4.87 -11.05
N LEU A 192 -5.16 -4.91 -10.78
CA LEU A 192 -4.47 -3.89 -10.00
C LEU A 192 -4.58 -2.51 -10.66
N SER A 193 -4.27 -2.41 -11.95
CA SER A 193 -4.28 -1.13 -12.68
C SER A 193 -5.67 -0.53 -12.84
N TYR A 194 -6.71 -1.37 -12.98
CA TYR A 194 -8.09 -0.91 -13.14
C TYR A 194 -8.74 -0.49 -11.82
N SER A 195 -8.20 -0.94 -10.69
CA SER A 195 -8.70 -0.59 -9.35
C SER A 195 -7.97 0.60 -8.71
N MET A 196 -6.83 1.02 -9.28
CA MET A 196 -5.94 2.09 -8.77
C MET A 196 -6.32 3.52 -9.25
#